data_AF-A0A8B6F1G9-F1
#
_entry.id   AF-A0A8B6F1G9-F1
#
_cell.length_a   1.000
_cell.length_b   1.000
_cell.length_c   1.000
_cell.angle_alpha   90.00
_cell.angle_beta   90.00
_cell.angle_gamma   90.00
#
_symmetry.space_group_name_H-M   'P 1'
#
loop_
_entity.id
_entity.type
_entity.pdbx_description
1 polymer ?
#
loop_
_entity_poly.entity_id
_entity_poly.type
_entity_poly.pdbx_seq_one_letter_code
_entity_poly.pdbx_strand_id
1 'polypeptide(L)'
;MSRQKEDGVMETTEPHFRSKADHILTAEDVHEEHHLNASFQKMFKSFDEFIRRGSSWTLKKIIHMDLSTGQYSPIGGKSFFPIPLSLSKTGAVLNIQNKDDKRFVYSILASIHPHSINPQRVSHYVDHEKELDMRGIELPVTPQSLSKFESRIR
;
A
#
# COMPACT_ATOMS: atom_id res chain seq x y z
N MET A 1 -18.34 -24.22 19.93
CA MET A 1 -19.26 -25.12 19.18
C MET A 1 -19.36 -26.45 19.90
N SER A 2 -20.43 -27.20 19.70
CA SER A 2 -20.59 -28.55 20.27
C SER A 2 -21.20 -29.54 19.29
N ARG A 3 -20.78 -30.80 19.33
CA ARG A 3 -21.39 -31.94 18.62
C ARG A 3 -21.65 -33.06 19.63
N GLN A 4 -22.74 -33.81 19.44
CA GLN A 4 -22.96 -35.10 20.10
C GLN A 4 -22.35 -36.24 19.26
N LYS A 5 -21.52 -37.08 19.86
CA LYS A 5 -20.99 -38.30 19.24
C LYS A 5 -21.96 -39.48 19.43
N GLU A 6 -21.76 -40.55 18.65
CA GLU A 6 -22.60 -41.77 18.70
C GLU A 6 -22.59 -42.45 20.08
N ASP A 7 -21.53 -42.25 20.86
CA ASP A 7 -21.37 -42.72 22.25
C ASP A 7 -22.12 -41.87 23.29
N GLY A 8 -22.83 -40.82 22.85
CA GLY A 8 -23.53 -39.88 23.73
C GLY A 8 -22.63 -38.82 24.38
N VAL A 9 -21.32 -38.86 24.13
CA VAL A 9 -20.37 -37.88 24.66
C VAL A 9 -20.50 -36.56 23.89
N MET A 10 -20.67 -35.47 24.63
CA MET A 10 -20.67 -34.12 24.09
C MET A 10 -19.24 -33.64 23.87
N GLU A 11 -18.89 -33.40 22.61
CA GLU A 11 -17.61 -32.80 22.23
C GLU A 11 -17.78 -31.29 22.08
N THR A 12 -16.85 -30.51 22.64
CA THR A 12 -16.82 -29.04 22.52
C THR A 12 -15.52 -28.59 21.87
N THR A 13 -15.59 -27.51 21.10
CA THR A 13 -14.42 -26.89 20.47
C THR A 13 -14.61 -25.37 20.33
N GLU A 14 -13.51 -24.62 20.28
CA GLU A 14 -13.48 -23.16 20.20
C GLU A 14 -12.78 -22.72 18.91
N PRO A 15 -13.43 -22.86 17.74
CA PRO A 15 -12.82 -22.52 16.47
C PRO A 15 -12.78 -21.00 16.28
N HIS A 16 -11.73 -20.52 15.62
CA HIS A 16 -11.55 -19.12 15.30
C HIS A 16 -11.79 -18.86 13.80
N PHE A 17 -12.70 -17.94 13.48
CA PHE A 17 -12.98 -17.51 12.11
C PHE A 17 -12.49 -16.08 11.91
N ARG A 18 -11.61 -15.87 10.93
CA ARG A 18 -11.06 -14.54 10.61
C ARG A 18 -11.62 -14.07 9.27
N SER A 19 -11.85 -12.77 9.09
CA SER A 19 -12.05 -12.17 7.77
C SER A 19 -10.71 -12.02 7.02
N LYS A 20 -10.67 -11.24 5.94
CA LYS A 20 -9.42 -10.74 5.36
C LYS A 20 -9.09 -9.38 5.97
N ALA A 21 -7.83 -8.95 5.84
CA ALA A 21 -7.47 -7.57 6.12
C ALA A 21 -7.89 -6.72 4.92
N ASP A 22 -8.68 -5.68 5.18
CA ASP A 22 -9.15 -4.72 4.18
C ASP A 22 -8.44 -3.38 4.39
N HIS A 23 -8.14 -2.69 3.28
CA HIS A 23 -7.55 -1.35 3.30
C HIS A 23 -8.67 -0.33 3.32
N ILE A 24 -8.79 0.39 4.44
CA ILE A 24 -9.73 1.49 4.64
C ILE A 24 -8.90 2.76 4.62
N LEU A 25 -9.09 3.60 3.60
CA LEU A 25 -8.28 4.80 3.37
C LEU A 25 -8.98 6.06 3.88
N THR A 26 -10.32 6.09 3.84
CA THR A 26 -11.13 7.19 4.37
C THR A 26 -12.15 6.70 5.38
N ALA A 27 -12.76 7.63 6.13
CA ALA A 27 -13.87 7.30 7.02
C ALA A 27 -15.12 6.87 6.25
N GLU A 28 -15.30 7.36 5.02
CA GLU A 28 -16.38 6.94 4.13
C GLU A 28 -16.24 5.47 3.71
N ASP A 29 -15.02 4.96 3.51
CA ASP A 29 -14.77 3.54 3.18
C ASP A 29 -15.25 2.57 4.27
N VAL A 30 -15.35 3.03 5.54
CA VAL A 30 -15.94 2.25 6.64
C VAL A 30 -17.45 2.15 6.48
N HIS A 31 -18.08 3.23 5.99
CA HIS A 31 -19.51 3.31 5.74
C HIS A 31 -19.92 2.66 4.41
N GLU A 32 -18.97 2.45 3.50
CA GLU A 32 -19.18 1.58 2.35
C GLU A 32 -19.43 0.15 2.85
N GLU A 33 -20.71 -0.18 2.92
CA GLU A 33 -21.28 -1.46 3.37
C GLU A 33 -20.56 -2.68 2.76
N HIS A 34 -19.95 -2.50 1.59
CA HIS A 34 -19.21 -3.51 0.85
C HIS A 34 -18.05 -4.14 1.63
N HIS A 35 -17.23 -3.37 2.34
CA HIS A 35 -16.04 -3.91 3.01
C HIS A 35 -16.40 -4.77 4.23
N LEU A 36 -17.29 -4.24 5.08
CA LEU A 36 -17.79 -4.98 6.23
C LEU A 36 -18.59 -6.21 5.80
N ASN A 37 -19.49 -6.08 4.82
CA ASN A 37 -20.29 -7.20 4.33
C ASN A 37 -19.41 -8.30 3.71
N ALA A 38 -18.38 -7.95 2.93
CA ALA A 38 -17.44 -8.93 2.39
C ALA A 38 -16.67 -9.66 3.50
N SER A 39 -16.23 -8.93 4.52
CA SER A 39 -15.58 -9.50 5.70
C SER A 39 -16.50 -10.46 6.46
N PHE A 40 -17.77 -10.10 6.69
CA PHE A 40 -18.77 -10.98 7.28
C PHE A 40 -19.04 -12.21 6.41
N GLN A 41 -19.25 -12.05 5.11
CA GLN A 41 -19.48 -13.16 4.19
C GLN A 41 -18.33 -14.17 4.20
N LYS A 42 -17.07 -13.70 4.28
CA LYS A 42 -15.93 -14.60 4.38
C LYS A 42 -15.93 -15.38 5.70
N MET A 43 -16.26 -14.72 6.82
CA MET A 43 -16.37 -15.39 8.12
C MET A 43 -17.50 -16.43 8.11
N PHE A 44 -18.69 -16.09 7.60
CA PHE A 44 -19.81 -17.02 7.47
C PHE A 44 -19.50 -18.18 6.54
N LYS A 45 -18.80 -17.94 5.43
CA LYS A 45 -18.35 -19.02 4.54
C LYS A 45 -17.40 -19.98 5.26
N SER A 46 -16.43 -19.47 6.02
CA SER A 46 -15.53 -20.33 6.81
C SER A 46 -16.26 -21.10 7.90
N PHE A 47 -17.28 -20.49 8.50
CA PHE A 47 -18.18 -21.15 9.44
C PHE A 47 -19.00 -22.26 8.79
N ASP A 48 -19.61 -22.00 7.63
CA ASP A 48 -20.38 -22.98 6.87
C ASP A 48 -19.52 -24.14 6.39
N GLU A 49 -18.29 -23.88 5.93
CA GLU A 49 -17.34 -24.92 5.56
C GLU A 49 -16.96 -25.79 6.76
N PHE A 50 -16.80 -25.19 7.95
CA PHE A 50 -16.53 -25.93 9.18
C PHE A 50 -17.70 -26.86 9.57
N ILE A 51 -18.94 -26.41 9.40
CA ILE A 51 -20.13 -27.24 9.63
C ILE A 51 -20.28 -28.33 8.54
N ARG A 52 -20.14 -27.94 7.26
CA ARG A 52 -20.38 -28.80 6.09
C ARG A 52 -19.36 -29.93 5.92
N ARG A 53 -18.13 -29.79 6.42
CA ARG A 53 -17.12 -30.87 6.39
C ARG A 53 -17.42 -32.03 7.36
N GLY A 54 -18.71 -32.33 7.58
CA GLY A 54 -19.21 -33.62 8.08
C GLY A 54 -19.32 -33.77 9.59
N SER A 55 -19.28 -32.68 10.36
CA SER A 55 -19.06 -32.81 11.81
C SER A 55 -20.21 -32.37 12.71
N SER A 56 -21.45 -32.21 12.20
CA SER A 56 -22.66 -31.96 13.01
C SER A 56 -22.47 -30.93 14.13
N TRP A 57 -21.64 -29.91 13.90
CA TRP A 57 -21.28 -28.91 14.89
C TRP A 57 -22.37 -27.86 14.99
N THR A 58 -22.88 -27.63 16.19
CA THR A 58 -23.83 -26.56 16.47
C THR A 58 -23.13 -25.41 17.19
N LEU A 59 -23.38 -24.18 16.74
CA LEU A 59 -22.94 -22.99 17.46
C LEU A 59 -23.69 -22.89 18.79
N LYS A 60 -22.94 -22.75 19.89
CA LYS A 60 -23.49 -22.59 21.24
C LYS A 60 -23.42 -21.15 21.73
N LYS A 61 -22.25 -20.53 21.56
CA LYS A 61 -21.98 -19.14 21.93
C LYS A 61 -20.79 -18.60 21.12
N ILE A 62 -20.76 -17.28 20.99
CA ILE A 62 -19.59 -16.52 20.56
C ILE A 62 -18.85 -16.11 21.84
N ILE A 63 -17.54 -16.39 21.92
CA ILE A 63 -16.73 -16.11 23.11
C ILE A 63 -16.07 -14.74 22.98
N HIS A 64 -15.45 -14.47 21.83
CA HIS A 64 -14.76 -13.22 21.50
C HIS A 64 -15.09 -12.78 20.07
N MET A 65 -15.07 -11.46 19.87
CA MET A 65 -15.14 -10.82 18.56
C MET A 65 -14.15 -9.66 18.57
N ASP A 66 -13.07 -9.81 17.81
CA ASP A 66 -11.97 -8.85 17.80
C ASP A 66 -11.93 -8.09 16.47
N LEU A 67 -11.87 -6.76 16.55
CA LEU A 67 -11.60 -5.89 15.41
C LEU A 67 -10.19 -5.33 15.54
N SER A 68 -9.29 -5.72 14.63
CA SER A 68 -7.90 -5.24 14.60
C SER A 68 -7.72 -4.19 13.52
N THR A 69 -7.34 -2.97 13.91
CA THR A 69 -7.02 -1.87 12.99
C THR A 69 -5.54 -1.51 13.09
N GLY A 70 -4.90 -1.24 11.95
CA GLY A 70 -3.53 -0.71 11.89
C GLY A 70 -3.51 0.63 11.17
N GLN A 71 -2.75 1.60 11.68
CA GLN A 71 -2.60 2.88 10.98
C GLN A 71 -1.81 2.67 9.68
N TYR A 72 -2.44 2.97 8.55
CA TYR A 72 -1.79 2.97 7.26
C TYR A 72 -1.18 4.35 6.99
N SER A 73 0.15 4.43 6.96
CA SER A 73 0.88 5.63 6.55
C SER A 73 1.56 5.33 5.20
N PRO A 74 0.92 5.67 4.06
CA PRO A 74 1.54 5.46 2.77
C PRO A 74 2.84 6.28 2.68
N ILE A 75 3.87 5.70 2.06
CA ILE A 75 5.11 6.43 1.76
C ILE A 75 4.77 7.47 0.68
N GLY A 76 4.35 8.66 1.11
CA GLY A 76 4.12 9.79 0.24
C GLY A 76 5.45 10.37 -0.24
N GLY A 77 5.69 10.34 -1.55
CA GLY A 77 6.77 11.10 -2.17
C GLY A 77 6.47 12.60 -2.07
N LYS A 78 6.87 13.24 -0.97
CA LYS A 78 6.77 14.72 -0.81
C LYS A 78 7.70 15.45 -1.77
N SER A 79 7.57 16.78 -1.89
CA SER A 79 8.62 17.77 -2.34
C SER A 79 9.95 17.58 -1.56
N PHE A 80 11.08 18.21 -1.96
CA PHE A 80 12.46 17.92 -1.46
C PHE A 80 12.51 17.35 -0.03
N PHE A 81 12.96 16.11 0.10
CA PHE A 81 13.12 15.47 1.40
C PHE A 81 14.60 15.46 1.77
N PRO A 82 14.98 15.99 2.95
CA PRO A 82 16.35 15.91 3.40
C PRO A 82 16.72 14.43 3.59
N ILE A 83 17.65 13.94 2.76
CA ILE A 83 18.20 12.60 2.94
C ILE A 83 18.96 12.53 4.29
N PRO A 84 18.95 11.38 4.97
CA PRO A 84 19.71 11.17 6.20
C PRO A 84 21.18 11.59 6.05
N LEU A 85 21.75 12.20 7.10
CA LEU A 85 23.13 12.70 7.11
C LEU A 85 24.17 11.62 6.79
N SER A 86 23.90 10.37 7.16
CA SER A 86 24.75 9.23 6.82
C SER A 86 24.88 9.05 5.31
N LEU A 87 23.79 9.23 4.56
CA LEU A 87 23.77 9.11 3.11
C LEU A 87 24.32 10.36 2.43
N SER A 88 23.96 11.56 2.90
CA SER A 88 24.45 12.80 2.29
C SER A 88 25.97 12.94 2.36
N LYS A 89 26.58 12.45 3.45
CA LYS A 89 28.04 12.46 3.63
C LYS A 89 28.79 11.52 2.68
N THR A 90 28.13 10.52 2.11
CA THR A 90 28.78 9.61 1.15
C THR A 90 29.09 10.29 -0.18
N GLY A 91 28.33 11.33 -0.55
CA GLY A 91 28.38 11.93 -1.88
C GLY A 91 27.86 11.03 -3.01
N ALA A 92 27.40 9.80 -2.70
CA ALA A 92 26.95 8.84 -3.70
C ALA A 92 25.53 9.11 -4.22
N VAL A 93 24.74 9.91 -3.49
CA VAL A 93 23.35 10.23 -3.84
C VAL A 93 23.23 11.72 -4.12
N LEU A 94 22.85 12.06 -5.35
CA LEU A 94 22.51 13.42 -5.72
C LEU A 94 21.06 13.73 -5.31
N ASN A 95 20.89 14.61 -4.33
CA ASN A 95 19.57 15.07 -3.89
C ASN A 95 19.29 16.49 -4.38
N ILE A 96 18.56 16.61 -5.49
CA ILE A 96 18.23 17.90 -6.13
C ILE A 96 17.27 18.69 -5.23
N GLN A 97 17.62 19.93 -4.95
CA GLN A 97 16.93 20.81 -3.99
C GLN A 97 15.79 21.58 -4.67
N ASN A 98 14.71 20.89 -5.02
CA ASN A 98 13.55 21.46 -5.70
C ASN A 98 12.38 21.76 -4.75
N LYS A 99 11.57 22.78 -5.07
CA LYS A 99 10.35 23.14 -4.30
C LYS A 99 9.05 22.69 -4.98
N ASP A 100 9.14 22.25 -6.23
CA ASP A 100 8.02 21.77 -7.06
C ASP A 100 7.93 20.23 -7.04
N ASP A 101 7.02 19.67 -7.85
CA ASP A 101 6.80 18.23 -7.99
C ASP A 101 7.61 17.60 -9.14
N LYS A 102 8.65 18.29 -9.63
CA LYS A 102 9.46 17.87 -10.79
C LYS A 102 10.70 17.04 -10.45
N ARG A 103 10.78 16.39 -9.28
CA ARG A 103 11.98 15.62 -8.90
C ARG A 103 12.36 14.53 -9.88
N PHE A 104 11.37 13.79 -10.35
CA PHE A 104 11.60 12.75 -11.34
C PHE A 104 12.29 13.32 -12.58
N VAL A 105 11.79 14.45 -13.09
CA VAL A 105 12.34 15.17 -14.25
C VAL A 105 13.79 15.58 -13.95
N TYR A 106 14.03 16.30 -12.85
CA TYR A 106 15.38 16.78 -12.54
C TYR A 106 16.36 15.64 -12.27
N SER A 107 15.95 14.54 -11.64
CA SER A 107 16.82 13.38 -11.40
C SER A 107 17.31 12.75 -12.71
N ILE A 108 16.46 12.75 -13.74
CA ILE A 108 16.84 12.27 -15.07
C ILE A 108 17.71 13.30 -15.79
N LEU A 109 17.36 14.57 -15.73
CA LEU A 109 18.20 15.62 -16.32
C LEU A 109 19.59 15.67 -15.68
N ALA A 110 19.72 15.39 -14.39
CA ALA A 110 21.01 15.34 -13.73
C ALA A 110 21.87 14.13 -14.11
N SER A 111 21.25 13.04 -14.60
CA SER A 111 22.01 11.91 -15.16
C SER A 111 22.45 12.17 -16.60
N ILE A 112 21.65 12.93 -17.37
CA ILE A 112 21.96 13.31 -18.76
C ILE A 112 22.96 14.47 -18.81
N HIS A 113 22.79 15.47 -17.93
CA HIS A 113 23.59 16.69 -17.84
C HIS A 113 24.32 16.76 -16.49
N PRO A 114 25.35 15.94 -16.26
CA PRO A 114 26.05 15.94 -14.98
C PRO A 114 26.80 17.25 -14.75
N HIS A 115 26.65 17.82 -13.55
CA HIS A 115 27.38 19.01 -13.11
C HIS A 115 28.38 18.66 -12.00
N SER A 116 29.57 19.27 -12.04
CA SER A 116 30.61 19.05 -11.03
C SER A 116 30.49 19.99 -9.83
N ILE A 117 30.00 21.21 -10.03
CA ILE A 117 29.89 22.24 -9.00
C ILE A 117 28.42 22.42 -8.65
N ASN A 118 28.08 22.17 -7.38
CA ASN A 118 26.72 22.30 -6.85
C ASN A 118 25.62 21.59 -7.69
N PRO A 119 25.79 20.31 -8.07
CA PRO A 119 24.81 19.59 -8.91
C PRO A 119 23.41 19.49 -8.30
N GLN A 120 23.25 19.76 -7.01
CA GLN A 120 21.94 19.77 -6.35
C GLN A 120 21.04 20.94 -6.78
N ARG A 121 21.56 21.95 -7.50
CA ARG A 121 20.80 23.16 -7.84
C ARG A 121 19.90 22.94 -9.06
N VAL A 122 18.61 23.24 -8.89
CA VAL A 122 17.61 23.15 -9.96
C VAL A 122 17.96 24.03 -11.17
N SER A 123 18.56 25.20 -10.96
CA SER A 123 18.90 26.15 -12.04
C SER A 123 19.77 25.56 -13.14
N HIS A 124 20.51 24.48 -12.87
CA HIS A 124 21.30 23.78 -13.88
C HIS A 124 20.44 23.00 -14.88
N TYR A 125 19.21 22.65 -14.52
CA TYR A 125 18.37 21.70 -15.26
C TYR A 125 17.12 22.34 -15.88
N VAL A 126 16.74 23.55 -15.46
CA VAL A 126 15.51 24.22 -15.93
C VAL A 126 15.47 24.36 -17.45
N ASP A 127 16.60 24.72 -18.07
CA ASP A 127 16.67 24.94 -19.51
C ASP A 127 16.53 23.64 -20.31
N HIS A 128 16.85 22.50 -19.68
CA HIS A 128 16.81 21.16 -20.27
C HIS A 128 15.46 20.46 -20.10
N GLU A 129 14.49 21.04 -19.38
CA GLU A 129 13.18 20.41 -19.14
C GLU A 129 12.46 19.96 -20.42
N LYS A 130 12.65 20.70 -21.51
CA LYS A 130 12.02 20.41 -22.82
C LYS A 130 12.58 19.17 -23.51
N GLU A 131 13.71 18.65 -23.05
CA GLU A 131 14.31 17.42 -23.59
C GLU A 131 13.54 16.16 -23.18
N LEU A 132 12.74 16.23 -22.11
CA LEU A 132 11.93 15.11 -21.60
C LEU A 132 10.46 15.25 -22.00
N ASP A 133 9.92 14.25 -22.70
CA ASP A 133 8.51 14.23 -23.10
C ASP A 133 7.59 13.77 -21.95
N MET A 134 7.14 14.74 -21.15
CA MET A 134 6.22 14.53 -20.03
C MET A 134 4.72 14.68 -20.40
N ARG A 135 4.35 14.74 -21.70
CA ARG A 135 2.95 14.99 -22.11
C ARG A 135 1.98 13.93 -21.58
N GLY A 136 0.93 14.33 -20.86
CA GLY A 136 -0.04 13.37 -20.30
C GLY A 136 0.51 12.48 -19.18
N ILE A 137 1.63 12.88 -18.57
CA ILE A 137 2.13 12.37 -17.30
C ILE A 137 1.93 13.48 -16.27
N GLU A 138 1.12 13.22 -15.26
CA GLU A 138 0.90 14.18 -14.17
C GLU A 138 2.07 14.13 -13.18
N LEU A 139 2.37 15.29 -12.58
CA LEU A 139 3.35 15.43 -11.52
C LEU A 139 2.64 15.52 -10.15
N PRO A 140 3.20 14.92 -9.07
CA PRO A 140 4.40 14.08 -9.06
C PRO A 140 4.18 12.76 -9.81
N VAL A 141 5.21 12.28 -10.51
CA VAL A 141 5.13 11.04 -11.30
C VAL A 141 4.79 9.86 -10.40
N THR A 142 3.78 9.10 -10.78
CA THR A 142 3.32 7.92 -10.04
C THR A 142 3.89 6.63 -10.63
N PRO A 143 4.02 5.55 -9.85
CA PRO A 143 4.46 4.25 -10.36
C PRO A 143 3.68 3.76 -11.59
N GLN A 144 2.39 4.07 -11.68
CA GLN A 144 1.54 3.68 -12.81
C GLN A 144 1.91 4.44 -14.10
N SER A 145 2.35 5.70 -13.99
CA SER A 145 2.72 6.52 -15.15
C SER A 145 4.14 6.30 -15.65
N LEU A 146 4.99 5.58 -14.89
CA LEU A 146 6.35 5.19 -15.34
C LEU A 146 6.32 4.43 -16.66
N SER A 147 5.36 3.52 -16.82
CA SER A 147 5.19 2.76 -18.07
C SER A 147 5.01 3.64 -19.31
N LYS A 148 4.30 4.77 -19.16
CA LYS A 148 4.09 5.76 -20.24
C LYS A 148 5.33 6.59 -20.53
N PHE A 149 6.17 6.79 -19.52
CA PHE A 149 7.42 7.51 -19.66
C PHE A 149 8.47 6.65 -20.37
N GLU A 150 8.64 5.39 -19.94
CA GLU A 150 9.61 4.45 -20.51
C GLU A 150 9.34 4.16 -22.00
N SER A 151 8.07 4.15 -22.43
CA SER A 151 7.72 3.95 -23.84
C SER A 151 8.14 5.09 -24.77
N ARG A 152 8.60 6.23 -24.23
CA ARG A 152 9.01 7.42 -25.00
C ARG A 152 10.52 7.62 -25.07
N ILE A 153 11.27 6.81 -24.32
CA ILE A 153 12.73 6.86 -24.26
C ILE A 153 13.37 5.66 -24.99
N ARG A 154 12.56 4.67 -25.39
CA ARG A 154 12.95 3.62 -26.34
C ARG A 154 12.72 4.10 -27.78
#